data_AF-A0A3L6EAK9-F1
#
_entry.id   AF-A0A3L6EAK9-F1
#
_cell.length_a   1.000
_cell.length_b   1.000
_cell.length_c   1.000
_cell.angle_alpha   90.00
_cell.angle_beta   90.00
_cell.angle_gamma   90.00
#
_symmetry.space_group_name_H-M   'P 1'
#
loop_
_entity.id
_entity.type
_entity.pdbx_description
1 polymer ?
#
loop_
_entity_poly.entity_id
_entity_poly.type
_entity_poly.pdbx_seq_one_letter_code
_entity_poly.pdbx_strand_id
1 'polypeptide(L)'
;MGRPDLPFGGKTIVFGGDFRQVLPVVRKGSRAQIVAASLRSSYLWESMCHLKLVRNMRAKSDPWFAEYLLRVGGGTEEVNRW
;
A
#
# COMPACT_ATOMS: atom_id res chain seq x y z
N MET A 1 16.53 -27.65 -4.29
CA MET A 1 16.01 -27.76 -2.90
C MET A 1 15.78 -26.36 -2.37
N GLY A 2 14.65 -26.09 -1.69
CA GLY A 2 14.37 -24.77 -1.13
C GLY A 2 15.32 -24.43 0.02
N ARG A 3 15.58 -23.13 0.25
CA ARG A 3 16.28 -22.64 1.45
C ARG A 3 15.22 -22.21 2.47
N PRO A 4 14.75 -23.10 3.36
CA PRO A 4 13.58 -22.86 4.21
C PRO A 4 13.79 -21.70 5.20
N ASP A 5 15.04 -21.41 5.55
CA ASP A 5 15.40 -20.34 6.49
C ASP A 5 15.38 -18.95 5.84
N LEU A 6 15.28 -18.87 4.50
CA LEU A 6 15.18 -17.61 3.78
C LEU A 6 13.72 -17.30 3.42
N PRO A 7 13.28 -16.02 3.55
CA PRO A 7 11.99 -15.59 3.04
C PRO A 7 11.78 -16.05 1.59
N PHE A 8 10.60 -16.58 1.30
CA PHE A 8 10.20 -17.06 -0.04
C PHE A 8 11.17 -18.08 -0.66
N GLY A 9 11.89 -18.86 0.16
CA GLY A 9 12.85 -19.87 -0.31
C GLY A 9 14.08 -19.28 -0.99
N GLY A 10 14.40 -18.01 -0.71
CA GLY A 10 15.51 -17.28 -1.32
C GLY A 10 15.22 -16.69 -2.70
N LYS A 11 13.94 -16.61 -3.11
CA LYS A 11 13.54 -15.94 -4.35
C LYS A 11 13.52 -14.43 -4.18
N THR A 12 13.96 -13.69 -5.20
CA THR A 12 13.73 -12.25 -5.27
C THR A 12 12.25 -11.99 -5.50
N ILE A 13 11.63 -11.21 -4.60
CA ILE A 13 10.22 -10.83 -4.66
C ILE A 13 10.10 -9.32 -4.79
N VAL A 14 9.18 -8.87 -5.64
CA VAL A 14 8.81 -7.46 -5.77
C VAL A 14 7.35 -7.31 -5.38
N PHE A 15 7.09 -6.55 -4.33
CA PHE A 15 5.74 -6.17 -3.93
C PHE A 15 5.37 -4.86 -4.62
N GLY A 16 4.17 -4.82 -5.19
CA GLY A 16 3.59 -3.62 -5.79
C GLY A 16 2.21 -3.35 -5.20
N GLY A 17 1.88 -2.08 -5.00
CA GLY A 17 0.59 -1.67 -4.46
C GLY A 17 0.58 -0.20 -4.09
N ASP A 18 -0.57 0.27 -3.61
CA ASP A 18 -0.74 1.61 -3.08
C ASP A 18 -1.46 1.52 -1.73
N PHE A 19 -0.79 1.90 -0.65
CA PHE A 19 -1.35 1.86 0.71
C PHE A 19 -2.49 2.85 0.94
N ARG A 20 -2.77 3.72 -0.03
CA ARG A 20 -3.95 4.60 -0.05
C ARG A 20 -5.18 3.88 -0.61
N GLN A 21 -5.03 2.66 -1.10
CA GLN A 21 -6.15 1.79 -1.47
C GLN A 21 -6.75 1.11 -0.24
N VAL A 22 -7.76 0.29 -0.46
CA VAL A 22 -8.48 -0.43 0.59
C VAL A 22 -7.57 -1.35 1.40
N LEU A 23 -7.84 -1.43 2.71
CA LEU A 23 -7.12 -2.31 3.63
C LEU A 23 -7.48 -3.80 3.37
N PRO A 24 -6.65 -4.75 3.87
CA PRO A 24 -6.99 -6.17 3.84
C PRO A 24 -8.32 -6.46 4.53
N VAL A 25 -9.12 -7.35 3.94
CA VAL A 25 -10.41 -7.75 4.51
C VAL A 25 -10.19 -8.85 5.55
N VAL A 26 -10.45 -8.54 6.82
CA VAL A 26 -10.48 -9.52 7.92
C VAL A 26 -11.93 -9.73 8.34
N ARG A 27 -12.48 -10.93 8.07
CA ARG A 27 -13.88 -11.24 8.41
C ARG A 27 -14.11 -11.11 9.90
N LYS A 28 -15.10 -10.31 10.31
CA LYS A 28 -15.40 -9.98 11.71
C LYS A 28 -14.20 -9.43 12.49
N GLY A 29 -13.19 -8.89 11.79
CA GLY A 29 -11.98 -8.37 12.39
C GLY A 29 -12.18 -6.97 12.96
N SER A 30 -11.53 -6.70 14.08
CA SER A 30 -11.41 -5.36 14.62
C SER A 30 -10.49 -4.49 13.74
N ARG A 31 -10.56 -3.17 13.93
CA ARG A 31 -9.64 -2.23 13.26
C ARG A 31 -8.17 -2.59 13.49
N ALA A 32 -7.82 -3.00 14.71
CA ALA A 32 -6.46 -3.41 15.06
C ALA A 32 -6.05 -4.69 14.30
N GLN A 33 -6.94 -5.67 14.18
CA GLN A 33 -6.67 -6.90 13.43
C GLN A 33 -6.48 -6.63 11.93
N ILE A 34 -7.28 -5.71 11.35
CA ILE A 34 -7.14 -5.29 9.95
C ILE A 34 -5.77 -4.64 9.72
N VAL A 35 -5.35 -3.72 10.60
CA VAL A 35 -4.03 -3.08 10.49
C VAL A 35 -2.90 -4.08 10.69
N ALA A 36 -3.03 -5.00 11.65
CA ALA A 36 -2.05 -6.05 11.91
C ALA A 36 -1.90 -7.02 10.72
N ALA A 37 -2.95 -7.22 9.93
CA ALA A 37 -2.91 -8.02 8.70
C ALA A 37 -2.26 -7.31 7.51
N SER A 38 -1.95 -6.01 7.60
CA SER A 38 -1.33 -5.26 6.52
C SER A 38 0.15 -5.61 6.35
N LEU A 39 0.66 -5.48 5.10
CA LEU A 39 2.08 -5.73 4.80
C LEU A 39 3.01 -4.83 5.64
N ARG A 40 2.56 -3.61 5.96
CA ARG A 40 3.30 -2.65 6.78
C ARG A 40 3.53 -3.15 8.21
N SER A 41 2.64 -3.98 8.73
CA SER A 41 2.74 -4.59 10.06
C SER A 41 3.47 -5.94 10.06
N SER A 42 3.91 -6.41 8.89
CA SER A 42 4.64 -7.68 8.77
C SER A 42 6.08 -7.53 9.24
N TYR A 43 6.63 -8.57 9.88
CA TYR A 43 8.05 -8.67 10.19
C TYR A 43 8.96 -8.52 8.96
N LEU A 44 8.43 -8.82 7.76
CA LEU A 44 9.16 -8.68 6.51
C LEU A 44 9.42 -7.22 6.14
N TRP A 45 8.59 -6.28 6.61
CA TRP A 45 8.64 -4.88 6.21
C TRP A 45 10.01 -4.23 6.42
N GLU A 46 10.65 -4.53 7.55
CA GLU A 46 12.00 -4.03 7.92
C GLU A 46 13.12 -4.60 7.04
N SER A 47 12.89 -5.76 6.41
CA SER A 47 13.86 -6.39 5.48
C SER A 47 13.68 -5.97 4.02
N MET A 48 12.65 -5.19 3.71
CA MET A 48 12.34 -4.79 2.33
C MET A 48 13.07 -3.49 1.96
N CYS A 49 13.55 -3.42 0.71
CA CYS A 49 13.91 -2.15 0.11
C CYS A 49 12.64 -1.42 -0.35
N HIS A 50 12.42 -0.19 0.13
CA HIS A 50 11.22 0.58 -0.21
C HIS A 50 11.51 1.51 -1.38
N LEU A 51 10.77 1.32 -2.47
CA LEU A 51 10.82 2.16 -3.66
C LEU A 51 9.49 2.89 -3.83
N LYS A 52 9.53 4.20 -4.09
CA LYS A 52 8.34 5.03 -4.26
C LYS A 52 8.25 5.56 -5.69
N LEU A 53 7.16 5.24 -6.37
CA LEU A 53 6.80 5.89 -7.64
C LEU A 53 6.07 7.20 -7.34
N VAL A 54 6.61 8.32 -7.82
CA VAL A 54 6.08 9.66 -7.54
C VAL A 54 5.30 10.27 -8.69
N ARG A 55 5.47 9.77 -9.91
CA ARG A 55 4.79 10.30 -11.10
C ARG A 55 3.53 9.51 -11.41
N ASN A 56 2.37 10.18 -11.38
CA ASN A 56 1.12 9.60 -11.85
C ASN A 56 1.12 9.53 -13.37
N MET A 57 1.36 8.34 -13.91
CA MET A 57 1.39 8.12 -15.36
C MET A 57 -0.01 7.97 -15.98
N ARG A 58 -1.04 7.64 -15.17
CA ARG A 58 -2.42 7.45 -15.64
C ARG A 58 -3.08 8.77 -15.99
N ALA A 59 -2.97 9.76 -15.11
CA ALA A 59 -3.55 11.10 -15.29
C ALA A 59 -2.50 12.11 -15.77
N LYS A 60 -1.51 11.67 -16.56
CA LYS A 60 -0.37 12.52 -16.96
C LYS A 60 -0.78 13.77 -17.74
N SER A 61 -1.86 13.69 -18.52
CA SER A 61 -2.41 14.80 -19.31
C SER A 61 -3.28 15.75 -18.49
N ASP A 62 -3.62 15.40 -17.25
CA ASP A 62 -4.48 16.19 -16.37
C ASP A 62 -3.85 16.28 -14.97
N PRO A 63 -2.91 17.23 -14.78
CA PRO A 63 -2.21 17.40 -13.50
C PRO A 63 -3.16 17.70 -12.35
N TRP A 64 -4.25 18.43 -12.61
CA TRP A 64 -5.21 18.81 -11.58
C TRP A 64 -5.97 17.58 -11.07
N PHE A 65 -6.46 16.72 -11.98
CA PHE A 65 -7.09 15.46 -11.61
C PHE A 65 -6.10 14.50 -10.95
N ALA A 66 -4.85 14.45 -11.42
CA ALA A 66 -3.81 13.65 -10.79
C ALA A 66 -3.60 14.04 -9.33
N GLU A 67 -3.56 15.34 -9.04
CA GLU A 67 -3.37 15.87 -7.69
C GLU A 67 -4.61 15.68 -6.81
N TYR A 68 -5.81 15.85 -7.37
CA TYR A 68 -7.07 15.49 -6.73
C TYR A 68 -7.08 14.04 -6.24
N LEU A 69 -6.69 13.07 -7.09
CA LEU A 69 -6.60 11.66 -6.68
C LEU A 69 -5.61 11.43 -5.54
N LEU A 70 -4.51 12.18 -5.49
CA LEU A 70 -3.54 12.09 -4.39
C LEU A 70 -4.15 12.60 -3.07
N ARG A 71 -4.91 13.70 -3.11
CA ARG A 71 -5.60 14.25 -1.93
C ARG A 71 -6.71 13.32 -1.44
N VAL A 72 -7.49 12.74 -2.34
CA VAL A 72 -8.51 11.73 -2.00
C VAL A 72 -7.87 10.52 -1.32
N GLY A 73 -6.83 9.94 -1.92
CA GLY A 73 -6.14 8.78 -1.34
C GLY A 73 -5.40 9.11 -0.03
N GLY A 74 -4.98 10.37 0.16
CA GLY A 74 -4.37 10.85 1.39
C GLY A 74 -5.36 11.20 2.50
N GLY A 75 -6.67 11.23 2.20
CA GLY A 75 -7.69 11.71 3.14
C GLY A 75 -7.59 13.20 3.44
N THR A 76 -7.00 13.99 2.54
CA THR A 76 -6.80 15.45 2.69
C THR A 76 -7.67 16.26 1.73
N GLU A 77 -8.49 15.60 0.90
CA GLU A 77 -9.47 16.29 0.06
C GLU A 77 -10.59 16.87 0.92
N GLU A 78 -11.01 18.10 0.62
CA GLU A 78 -12.12 18.73 1.32
C GLU A 78 -13.40 17.93 1.07
N VAL A 79 -14.03 17.50 2.16
CA VAL A 79 -15.31 16.79 2.10
C VAL A 79 -16.39 17.83 2.35
N ASN A 80 -17.36 17.94 1.43
CA ASN A 80 -18.55 18.76 1.65
C ASN A 80 -19.25 18.30 2.94
N ARG A 81 -19.14 19.13 3.98
CA ARG A 81 -19.93 18.99 5.21
C ARG A 81 -21.27 19.67 4.96
N TRP A 82 -22.25 18.88 4.51
CA TRP A 82 -23.65 19.27 4.63
C TRP A 82 -24.12 19.03 6.05
#